data_AF-A0A392RVA7-F1
#
_entry.id   AF-A0A392RVA7-F1
#
_cell.length_a   1.000
_cell.length_b   1.000
_cell.length_c   1.000
_cell.angle_alpha   90.00
_cell.angle_beta   90.00
_cell.angle_gamma   90.00
#
_symmetry.space_group_name_H-M   'P 1'
#
loop_
_entity.id
_entity.type
_entity.pdbx_description
1 polymer ?
#
loop_
_entity_poly.entity_id
_entity_poly.type
_entity_poly.pdbx_seq_one_letter_code
_entity_poly.pdbx_strand_id
1 'polypeptide(L)'
;MEQERERQGDKSDDDTPETSQPLAQDLWDTQVPPNFKIHHLPTFDGKTDPLEHLMAVGTQTSIIGAEEHLKCTLLSGTFKDFALR
;
A
#
# COMPACT_ATOMS: atom_id res chain seq x y z
N MET A 1 9.72 41.31 -49.49
CA MET A 1 11.02 40.93 -48.91
C MET A 1 10.89 41.12 -47.41
N GLU A 2 10.46 40.08 -46.72
CA GLU A 2 10.41 40.07 -45.25
C GLU A 2 11.51 39.10 -44.81
N GLN A 3 12.43 39.63 -44.01
CA GLN A 3 13.73 39.02 -43.71
C GLN A 3 13.55 37.96 -42.62
N GLU A 4 13.68 36.70 -43.00
CA GLU A 4 13.93 35.57 -42.11
C GLU A 4 15.31 35.74 -41.46
N ARG A 5 15.36 35.81 -40.12
CA ARG A 5 16.60 35.59 -39.36
C ARG A 5 16.30 35.11 -37.94
N GLU A 6 16.31 33.78 -37.81
CA GLU A 6 17.06 33.00 -36.82
C GLU A 6 17.41 33.69 -35.49
N ARG A 7 16.80 33.22 -34.39
CA ARG A 7 17.53 32.94 -33.14
C ARG A 7 17.02 31.64 -32.53
N GLN A 8 17.75 30.61 -32.90
CA GLN A 8 17.93 29.33 -32.23
C GLN A 8 18.37 29.54 -30.77
N GLY A 9 17.84 28.72 -29.87
CA GLY A 9 18.14 28.69 -28.43
C GLY A 9 16.82 28.72 -27.65
N ASP A 10 16.31 27.63 -27.08
CA ASP A 10 17.00 26.53 -26.44
C ASP A 10 16.07 25.32 -26.47
N LYS A 11 16.38 24.31 -27.27
CA LYS A 11 15.80 22.98 -27.08
C LYS A 11 16.56 22.35 -25.94
N SER A 12 16.18 22.68 -24.71
CA SER A 12 16.43 21.77 -23.61
C SER A 12 15.42 20.63 -23.77
N ASP A 13 15.72 19.73 -24.71
CA ASP A 13 15.34 18.32 -24.62
C ASP A 13 16.06 17.79 -23.37
N ASP A 14 15.56 18.17 -22.19
CA ASP A 14 15.76 17.36 -21.01
C ASP A 14 14.72 16.24 -21.10
N ASP A 15 14.96 15.33 -22.06
CA ASP A 15 14.38 14.00 -22.12
C ASP A 15 15.02 13.14 -21.02
N THR A 16 15.10 13.70 -19.81
CA THR A 16 15.18 12.88 -18.62
C THR A 16 13.74 12.43 -18.44
N PRO A 17 13.41 11.13 -18.61
CA PRO A 17 12.10 10.66 -18.22
C PRO A 17 11.98 11.01 -16.76
N GLU A 18 11.19 12.04 -16.47
CA GLU A 18 10.79 12.37 -15.12
C GLU A 18 10.01 11.15 -14.65
N THR A 19 10.75 10.21 -14.07
CA THR A 19 10.25 9.25 -13.10
C THR A 19 9.91 10.03 -11.83
N SER A 20 9.24 11.18 -11.98
CA SER A 20 8.82 12.08 -10.93
C SER A 20 7.86 11.27 -10.11
N GLN A 21 8.44 10.68 -9.07
CA GLN A 21 7.72 9.77 -8.24
C GLN A 21 6.59 10.55 -7.59
N PRO A 22 5.43 9.92 -7.40
CA PRO A 22 4.22 10.62 -6.97
C PRO A 22 4.36 11.27 -5.58
N LEU A 23 5.44 10.94 -4.86
CA LEU A 23 5.76 11.45 -3.54
C LEU A 23 6.97 12.39 -3.63
N ALA A 24 6.99 13.41 -2.77
CA ALA A 24 8.17 14.25 -2.60
C ALA A 24 9.39 13.39 -2.19
N GLN A 25 10.59 13.76 -2.64
CA GLN A 25 11.83 13.02 -2.40
C GLN A 25 12.04 12.71 -0.91
N ASP A 26 11.81 13.69 -0.03
CA ASP A 26 11.91 13.52 1.42
C ASP A 26 11.01 12.40 1.96
N LEU A 27 9.81 12.23 1.39
CA LEU A 27 8.87 11.19 1.81
C LEU A 27 9.28 9.82 1.27
N TRP A 28 9.88 9.76 0.08
CA TRP A 28 10.39 8.52 -0.51
C TRP A 28 11.63 8.01 0.23
N ASP A 29 12.52 8.91 0.63
CA ASP A 29 13.74 8.60 1.38
C ASP A 29 13.49 8.40 2.88
N THR A 30 12.29 8.75 3.36
CA THR A 30 11.90 8.54 4.75
C THR A 30 11.87 7.04 5.05
N GLN A 31 12.77 6.61 5.92
CA GLN A 31 12.83 5.23 6.36
C GLN A 31 11.62 4.91 7.26
N VAL A 32 10.97 3.78 7.01
CA VAL A 32 9.91 3.28 7.89
C VAL A 32 10.48 3.12 9.31
N PRO A 33 9.83 3.67 10.36
CA PRO A 33 10.32 3.56 11.72
C PRO A 33 10.57 2.10 12.12
N PRO A 34 11.65 1.77 12.85
CA PRO A 34 12.03 0.40 13.17
C PRO A 34 10.98 -0.37 14.01
N ASN A 35 10.05 0.34 14.65
CA ASN A 35 8.96 -0.23 15.44
C ASN A 35 7.60 -0.20 14.71
N PHE A 36 7.58 0.13 13.42
CA PHE A 36 6.36 0.11 12.63
C PHE A 36 5.90 -1.34 12.44
N LYS A 37 4.87 -1.73 13.19
CA LYS A 37 4.24 -3.03 13.04
C LYS A 37 3.16 -2.92 11.97
N ILE A 38 3.42 -3.52 10.81
CA ILE A 38 2.34 -3.87 9.89
C ILE A 38 1.40 -4.79 10.68
N HIS A 39 0.14 -4.40 10.82
CA HIS A 39 -0.83 -5.17 11.59
C HIS A 39 -1.12 -6.46 10.83
N HIS A 40 -0.45 -7.54 11.22
CA HIS A 40 -0.66 -8.86 10.64
C HIS A 40 -1.92 -9.45 11.25
N LEU A 41 -2.92 -9.74 10.41
CA LEU A 41 -4.12 -10.44 10.84
C LEU A 41 -3.74 -11.86 11.30
N PRO A 42 -4.27 -12.34 12.43
CA PRO A 42 -3.99 -13.70 12.88
C PRO A 42 -4.40 -14.71 11.81
N THR A 43 -3.68 -15.83 11.73
CA THR A 43 -4.02 -16.93 10.83
C THR A 43 -4.88 -17.94 11.56
N PHE A 44 -5.89 -18.49 10.88
CA PHE A 44 -6.69 -19.60 11.36
C PHE A 44 -6.40 -20.87 10.58
N ASP A 45 -5.88 -21.89 11.27
CA ASP A 45 -5.54 -23.20 10.71
C ASP A 45 -6.54 -24.30 11.13
N GLY A 46 -7.64 -23.91 11.80
CA GLY A 46 -8.67 -24.81 12.32
C GLY A 46 -8.36 -25.45 13.67
N LYS A 47 -7.23 -25.12 14.31
CA LYS A 47 -6.87 -25.69 15.63
C LYS A 47 -7.24 -24.80 16.82
N THR A 48 -7.35 -23.49 16.60
CA THR A 48 -7.75 -22.51 17.63
C THR A 48 -9.26 -22.40 17.73
N ASP A 49 -9.76 -21.83 18.82
CA ASP A 49 -11.18 -21.57 18.97
C ASP A 49 -11.67 -20.58 17.88
N PRO A 50 -12.74 -20.89 17.12
CA PRO A 50 -13.23 -20.02 16.05
C PRO A 50 -13.71 -18.64 16.54
N LEU A 51 -14.28 -18.57 17.74
CA LEU A 51 -14.78 -17.32 18.30
C LEU A 51 -13.61 -16.44 18.76
N GLU A 52 -12.59 -17.03 19.37
CA GLU A 52 -11.35 -16.35 19.71
C GLU A 52 -10.67 -15.76 18.47
N HIS A 53 -10.59 -16.53 17.38
CA HIS A 53 -10.05 -16.05 16.10
C HIS A 53 -10.87 -14.87 15.54
N LEU A 54 -12.20 -15.00 15.53
CA LEU A 54 -13.09 -13.93 15.05
C LEU A 54 -12.91 -12.64 15.85
N MET A 55 -12.82 -12.74 17.18
CA MET A 55 -12.56 -11.59 18.04
C MET A 55 -11.20 -10.95 17.74
N ALA A 56 -10.15 -11.76 17.57
CA ALA A 56 -8.82 -11.27 17.27
C ALA A 56 -8.77 -10.52 15.93
N VAL A 57 -9.39 -11.06 14.87
CA VAL A 57 -9.52 -10.37 13.57
C VAL A 57 -10.35 -9.10 13.71
N GLY A 58 -11.46 -9.15 14.46
CA GLY A 58 -12.32 -8.00 14.73
C GLY A 58 -11.57 -6.84 15.41
N THR A 59 -10.79 -7.13 16.45
CA THR A 59 -9.96 -6.13 17.13
C THR A 59 -8.92 -5.53 16.19
N GLN A 60 -8.20 -6.36 15.42
CA GLN A 60 -7.17 -5.89 14.49
C GLN A 60 -7.76 -5.02 13.39
N THR A 61 -8.87 -5.44 12.78
CA THR A 61 -9.57 -4.66 11.74
C THR A 61 -10.11 -3.33 12.27
N SER A 62 -10.55 -3.28 13.53
CA SER A 62 -10.94 -2.03 14.18
C SER A 62 -9.75 -1.09 14.44
N ILE A 63 -8.58 -1.62 14.83
CA ILE A 63 -7.38 -0.82 15.09
C ILE A 63 -6.87 -0.15 13.79
N ILE A 64 -6.90 -0.88 12.68
CA ILE A 64 -6.48 -0.33 11.37
C ILE A 64 -7.57 0.51 10.69
N GLY A 65 -8.74 0.66 11.30
CA GLY A 65 -9.86 1.41 10.71
C GLY A 65 -10.39 0.80 9.41
N ALA A 66 -10.38 -0.53 9.28
CA ALA A 66 -10.85 -1.20 8.08
C ALA A 66 -12.34 -0.91 7.86
N GLU A 67 -12.68 -0.55 6.61
CA GLU A 67 -14.08 -0.33 6.23
C GLU A 67 -14.91 -1.60 6.41
N GLU A 68 -16.17 -1.44 6.83
CA GLU A 68 -17.09 -2.55 7.12
C GLU A 68 -17.20 -3.53 5.95
N HIS A 69 -17.30 -2.99 4.73
CA HIS A 69 -17.45 -3.79 3.52
C HIS A 69 -16.21 -4.63 3.18
N LEU A 70 -15.04 -4.32 3.76
CA LEU A 70 -13.79 -5.06 3.58
C LEU A 70 -13.59 -6.15 4.64
N LYS A 71 -14.31 -6.11 5.78
CA LYS A 71 -14.08 -7.02 6.91
C LYS A 71 -14.24 -8.49 6.53
N CYS A 72 -15.24 -8.83 5.70
CA CYS A 72 -15.44 -10.20 5.23
C CYS A 72 -14.28 -10.67 4.33
N THR A 73 -13.77 -9.80 3.45
CA THR A 73 -12.61 -10.10 2.59
C THR A 73 -11.36 -10.31 3.43
N LEU A 74 -11.13 -9.45 4.41
CA LEU A 74 -9.99 -9.54 5.34
C LEU A 74 -10.06 -10.81 6.19
N LEU A 75 -11.24 -11.15 6.71
CA LEU A 75 -11.47 -12.39 7.47
C LEU A 75 -11.19 -13.62 6.61
N SER A 76 -11.70 -13.66 5.38
CA SER A 76 -11.44 -14.78 4.45
C SER A 76 -9.94 -14.99 4.20
N GLY A 77 -9.17 -13.91 4.07
CA GLY A 77 -7.71 -13.95 3.91
C GLY A 77 -6.94 -14.49 5.12
N THR A 78 -7.59 -14.67 6.27
CA THR A 78 -6.95 -15.24 7.47
C THR A 78 -6.96 -16.76 7.51
N PHE A 79 -7.79 -17.42 6.70
CA PHE A 79 -7.92 -18.87 6.67
C PHE A 79 -6.73 -19.50 5.93
N LYS A 80 -6.09 -20.51 6.54
CA LYS A 80 -5.05 -21.32 5.89
C LYS A 80 -5.48 -22.78 5.73
N ASP A 81 -4.98 -23.40 4.67
CA ASP A 81 -5.02 -24.84 4.42
C ASP A 81 -6.41 -25.47 4.63
N PHE A 82 -6.57 -26.27 5.69
CA PHE A 82 -7.77 -27.03 6.03
C PHE A 82 -8.97 -26.16 6.41
N ALA A 83 -8.76 -24.87 6.71
CA ALA A 83 -9.83 -23.94 7.05
C ALA A 83 -10.67 -23.48 5.83
N LEU A 84 -10.23 -23.78 4.59
CA LEU A 84 -10.94 -23.46 3.35
C LEU A 84 -11.87 -24.60 2.86
N ARG A 85 -12.10 -25.63 3.68
CA ARG A 85 -12.83 -26.86 3.30
C ARG A 85 -14.33 -26.74 3.42
#